data_AF-A0A5N5KTH9-F1
#
_entry.id   AF-A0A5N5KTH9-F1
#
_cell.length_a   1.000
_cell.length_b   1.000
_cell.length_c   1.000
_cell.angle_alpha   90.00
_cell.angle_beta   90.00
_cell.angle_gamma   90.00
#
_symmetry.space_group_name_H-M   'P 1'
#
loop_
_entity.id
_entity.type
_entity.pdbx_description
1 polymer ?
#
loop_
_entity_poly.entity_id
_entity_poly.type
_entity_poly.pdbx_seq_one_letter_code
_entity_poly.pdbx_strand_id
1 'polypeptide(L)' 'MSSDREEIIRMIKIAAWCLQDNPERRPLMSTVVKVLEGVMEVDSSIVYEFHHALITPAAADHQNSSAQPQASELSTAR' A
#
# COMPACT_ATOMS: atom_id res chain seq x y z
N MET A 1 9.26 9.66 27.23
CA MET A 1 8.28 9.84 26.14
C MET A 1 9.02 10.32 24.90
N SER A 2 9.91 9.47 24.39
CA SER A 2 10.81 9.79 23.29
C SER A 2 10.77 8.67 22.25
N SER A 3 9.66 7.92 22.21
CA SER A 3 9.50 6.71 21.37
C SER A 3 8.49 6.94 20.25
N ASP A 4 7.63 7.94 20.38
CA ASP A 4 6.56 8.26 19.45
C ASP A 4 7.13 8.62 18.07
N ARG A 5 8.25 9.35 18.05
CA ARG A 5 8.92 9.73 16.79
C ARG A 5 9.46 8.51 16.05
N GLU A 6 10.15 7.62 16.75
CA GLU A 6 10.75 6.41 16.18
C GLU A 6 9.67 5.45 15.70
N GLU A 7 8.55 5.36 16.43
CA GLU A 7 7.38 4.60 16.02
C GLU A 7 6.70 5.18 14.77
N ILE A 8 6.49 6.50 14.73
CA ILE A 8 5.94 7.18 13.55
C ILE A 8 6.87 6.97 12.35
N ILE A 9 8.18 7.11 12.51
CA ILE A 9 9.15 6.86 11.44
C ILE A 9 9.04 5.42 10.94
N ARG A 10 8.95 4.44 11.86
CA ARG A 10 8.79 3.03 11.48
C ARG A 10 7.49 2.80 10.71
N MET A 11 6.39 3.41 11.15
CA MET A 11 5.09 3.31 10.49
C MET A 11 5.11 3.91 9.08
N ILE A 12 5.74 5.08 8.91
CA ILE A 12 5.91 5.73 7.60
C ILE A 12 6.74 4.85 6.67
N LYS A 13 7.80 4.20 7.17
CA LYS A 13 8.59 3.25 6.38
C LYS A 13 7.76 2.06 5.93
N ILE A 14 6.96 1.46 6.81
CA ILE A 14 6.06 0.35 6.46
C ILE A 14 5.08 0.78 5.37
N ALA A 15 4.45 1.96 5.52
CA ALA A 15 3.54 2.50 4.53
C ALA A 15 4.23 2.71 3.18
N ALA A 16 5.42 3.33 3.18
CA ALA A 16 6.23 3.55 1.99
C ALA A 16 6.64 2.25 1.29
N TRP A 17 6.90 1.18 2.05
CA TRP A 17 7.22 -0.13 1.50
C TRP A 17 6.02 -0.79 0.81
N CYS A 18 4.83 -0.66 1.39
CA CYS A 18 3.59 -1.17 0.81
C CYS A 18 3.15 -0.38 -0.44
N LEU A 19 3.50 0.90 -0.51
CA LEU A 19 3.11 1.81 -1.59
C LEU A 19 4.13 1.88 -2.74
N GLN A 20 5.14 1.01 -2.78
CA GLN A 20 6.11 0.99 -3.88
C GLN A 20 5.43 0.89 -5.25
N ASP A 21 5.88 1.72 -6.20
CA ASP A 21 5.36 1.70 -7.57
C ASP A 21 5.62 0.35 -8.25
N ASN A 22 6.79 -0.27 -8.02
CA ASN A 22 7.06 -1.63 -8.47
C ASN A 22 6.36 -2.65 -7.55
N PRO A 23 5.36 -3.42 -8.04
CA PRO A 23 4.63 -4.40 -7.23
C PRO A 23 5.52 -5.53 -6.70
N GLU A 24 6.60 -5.89 -7.39
CA GLU A 24 7.53 -6.94 -6.93
C GLU A 24 8.33 -6.54 -5.70
N ARG A 25 8.43 -5.23 -5.41
CA ARG A 25 9.10 -4.69 -4.22
C ARG A 25 8.16 -4.57 -3.02
N ARG A 26 6.85 -4.77 -3.21
CA ARG A 26 5.88 -4.69 -2.12
C ARG A 26 6.00 -5.95 -1.25
N PRO A 27 6.00 -5.80 0.09
CA PRO A 27 6.06 -6.94 0.98
C PRO A 27 4.79 -7.78 0.92
N LEU A 28 4.93 -9.09 1.18
CA LEU A 28 3.79 -9.94 1.49
C LEU A 28 3.15 -9.49 2.81
N MET A 29 1.83 -9.66 2.94
CA MET A 29 1.12 -9.35 4.19
C MET A 29 1.71 -10.08 5.41
N SER A 30 2.16 -11.32 5.24
CA SER A 30 2.84 -12.07 6.30
C SER A 30 4.15 -11.42 6.75
N THR A 31 4.84 -10.70 5.86
CA THR A 31 6.06 -9.95 6.19
C THR A 31 5.71 -8.65 6.90
N VAL A 32 4.68 -7.93 6.43
CA VAL A 32 4.19 -6.72 7.10
C VAL A 32 3.79 -6.99 8.55
N VAL A 33 3.06 -8.08 8.80
CA VAL A 33 2.67 -8.47 10.17
C VAL A 33 3.88 -8.73 11.06
N LYS A 34 4.88 -9.48 10.58
CA LYS A 34 6.11 -9.73 11.35
C LYS A 34 6.86 -8.44 11.70
N VAL A 35 6.84 -7.46 10.80
CA VAL A 35 7.46 -6.15 11.05
C VAL A 35 6.66 -5.34 12.07
N LEU A 36 5.33 -5.38 12.00
CA LEU A 36 4.45 -4.73 12.99
C LEU A 36 4.56 -5.37 14.37
N GLU A 37 4.76 -6.68 14.44
CA GLU A 37 5.01 -7.43 15.68
C GLU A 37 6.43 -7.22 16.23
N GLY A 38 7.31 -6.54 15.50
CA GLY A 38 8.71 -6.31 15.89
C GLY A 38 9.61 -7.54 15.77
N VAL A 39 9.17 -8.57 15.04
CA VAL A 39 9.92 -9.81 14.77
C VAL A 39 10.89 -9.62 13.60
N MET A 40 10.63 -8.65 12.73
CA MET A 40 11.47 -8.31 11.58
C MET A 40 11.61 -6.79 11.44
N GLU A 41 12.71 -6.36 10.82
CA GLU A 41 12.92 -4.95 10.48
C GLU A 41 12.34 -4.62 9.11
N VAL A 42 12.01 -3.33 8.91
CA VAL A 42 11.57 -2.80 7.63
C VAL A 42 12.73 -2.84 6.62
N ASP A 43 12.41 -3.12 5.35
CA ASP A 43 13.38 -3.06 4.25
C ASP A 43 14.08 -1.69 4.18
N SER A 44 15.40 -1.70 3.98
CA SER A 44 16.23 -0.49 3.95
C SER A 44 16.33 0.16 2.56
N SER A 45 15.88 -0.53 1.51
CA SER A 45 15.98 -0.13 0.10
C SER A 45 14.69 0.49 -0.46
N ILE A 46 13.80 0.94 0.43
CA ILE A 46 12.54 1.61 0.08
C ILE A 46 12.80 2.90 -0.71
N VAL A 47 12.10 3.03 -1.84
CA VAL A 47 12.07 4.26 -2.65
C VAL A 47 10.92 5.14 -2.16
N TYR A 48 11.18 6.40 -1.84
CA TYR A 48 10.17 7.34 -1.32
C TYR A 48 9.57 8.24 -2.42
N GLU A 49 9.88 7.96 -3.68
CA GLU A 49 9.32 8.63 -4.84
C GLU A 49 8.11 7.82 -5.32
N PHE A 50 6.91 8.39 -5.14
CA PHE A 50 5.64 7.75 -5.49
C PHE A 50 4.97 8.55 -6.61
N HIS A 51 5.05 8.07 -7.85
CA HIS A 51 4.52 8.84 -8.99
C HIS A 51 2.99 8.77 -9.08
N HIS A 52 2.37 7.71 -8.54
CA HIS A 52 0.92 7.48 -8.64
C HIS A 52 0.14 7.94 -7.39
N ALA A 53 0.83 8.21 -6.28
CA ALA A 53 0.18 8.62 -5.03
C ALA A 53 -0.28 10.09 -5.03
N LEU A 54 0.30 10.91 -5.91
CA LEU A 54 0.05 12.35 -5.99
C LEU A 54 -0.88 12.73 -7.16
N ILE A 55 -1.74 11.81 -7.64
CA ILE A 55 -2.80 12.19 -8.58
C ILE A 55 -3.75 13.15 -7.86
N THR A 56 -3.46 14.45 -7.97
CA THR A 56 -4.40 15.53 -7.72
C THR A 56 -5.59 15.28 -8.64
N PRO A 57 -6.83 15.21 -8.14
CA PRO A 57 -8.01 15.20 -9.00
C PRO A 57 -8.21 16.62 -9.56
N ALA A 58 -7.26 17.09 -10.36
CA ALA A 58 -7.43 18.23 -11.23
C ALA A 58 -7.77 17.65 -12.61
N ALA A 59 -9.01 17.88 -13.03
CA ALA A 59 -9.63 17.39 -14.26
C ALA A 59 -10.12 15.93 -14.22
N ALA A 60 -11.27 15.75 -13.58
CA ALA A 60 -12.27 14.87 -14.18
C ALA A 60 -12.63 15.47 -15.55
N ASP A 61 -12.03 14.99 -16.64
CA ASP A 61 -12.67 15.06 -17.95
C ASP A 61 -12.07 14.07 -18.95
N HIS A 62 -12.91 13.10 -19.31
CA HIS A 62 -13.00 12.35 -20.57
C HIS A 62 -11.96 11.29 -20.97
N GLN A 63 -12.46 10.04 -20.91
CA GLN A 63 -12.16 8.85 -21.76
C GLN A 63 -10.89 8.06 -21.37
N ASN A 64 -10.89 6.74 -21.16
CA ASN A 64 -11.85 5.66 -21.42
C ASN A 64 -11.41 4.35 -20.72
N SER A 65 -12.38 3.49 -20.43
CA SER A 65 -12.27 2.05 -20.15
C SER A 65 -11.66 1.59 -18.80
N SER A 66 -12.45 1.72 -17.74
CA SER A 66 -12.47 0.64 -16.73
C SER A 66 -13.81 -0.08 -16.91
N ALA A 67 -13.76 -1.28 -17.48
CA ALA A 67 -14.91 -2.17 -17.46
C ALA A 67 -15.27 -2.41 -15.99
N GLN A 68 -16.50 -2.05 -15.62
CA GLN A 68 -17.06 -2.29 -14.29
C GLN A 68 -16.86 -3.78 -13.95
N PRO A 69 -16.27 -4.14 -12.79
CA PRO A 69 -16.25 -5.55 -12.40
C PRO A 69 -17.71 -5.97 -12.26
N GLN A 70 -18.16 -6.93 -13.07
CA GLN A 70 -19.46 -7.54 -12.86
C GLN A 70 -19.46 -8.10 -11.44
N ALA A 71 -20.40 -7.64 -10.62
CA ALA A 71 -20.57 -8.16 -9.28
C ALA A 71 -20.73 -9.68 -9.37
N SER A 72 -19.94 -10.42 -8.59
CA SER A 72 -20.17 -11.84 -8.39
C SER A 72 -21.53 -12.01 -7.75
N GLU A 73 -22.51 -12.45 -8.53
CA GLU A 73 -23.76 -13.00 -8.01
C GLU A 73 -23.38 -14.23 -7.18
N LEU A 74 -23.44 -14.10 -5.85
CA LEU A 74 -23.39 -15.23 -4.92
C LEU A 74 -24.48 -16.20 -5.34
N SER A 75 -24.09 -17.38 -5.84
CA SER A 75 -25.01 -18.49 -6.08
C SER A 75 -25.69 -18.83 -4.76
N THR A 76 -26.86 -18.23 -4.54
CA THR A 76 -27.72 -18.56 -3.42
C THR A 76 -28.15 -20.01 -3.56
N ALA A 77 -28.12 -20.70 -2.43
CA ALA A 77 -28.35 -22.13 -2.31
C ALA A 77 -29.69 -22.56 -2.92
N ARG A 78 -29.67 -23.69 -3.63
CA ARG A 78 -30.83 -24.55 -3.76
C ARG A 78 -30.40 -26.01 -3.61
#